data_AF-A0A933CRA3-F1
#
_entry.id   AF-A0A933CRA3-F1
#
_cell.length_a   1.000
_cell.length_b   1.000
_cell.length_c   1.000
_cell.angle_alpha   90.00
_cell.angle_beta   90.00
_cell.angle_gamma   90.00
#
_symmetry.space_group_name_H-M   'P 1'
#
loop_
_entity.id
_entity.type
_entity.pdbx_description
1 polymer ?
#
loop_
_entity_poly.entity_id
_entity_poly.type
_entity_poly.pdbx_seq_one_letter_code
_entity_poly.pdbx_strand_id
1 'polypeptide(L)'
;MKTSWLFTGLAAIGFTVLLGGAALSGDNRNFHAHLSGDEEVPPNETRAQGQAIFHLGKDDTALNLTVNGDTALKYKLIVANISNVVAAHIHHGDEGVNGPIVAFLAGPFPAGGGRSDGILAQGAITAANLVGPLAGHPLSDLVTLMRNGETYVNVHTNDGVPPTNTGPGDFPGGEVRGQIE
;
A
#
# COMPACT_ATOMS: atom_id res chain seq x y z
N MET A 1 76.69 -23.43 36.14
CA MET A 1 75.62 -23.73 37.11
C MET A 1 74.30 -23.77 36.36
N LYS A 2 73.44 -24.72 36.72
CA LYS A 2 72.16 -25.08 36.09
C LYS A 2 71.17 -23.90 36.11
N THR A 3 70.33 -23.75 35.08
CA THR A 3 68.87 -24.00 35.13
C THR A 3 68.15 -23.58 33.84
N SER A 4 67.42 -24.53 33.27
CA SER A 4 66.35 -24.38 32.28
C SER A 4 65.08 -23.79 32.89
N TRP A 5 64.34 -22.92 32.18
CA TRP A 5 62.91 -22.68 32.45
C TRP A 5 62.10 -22.48 31.15
N LEU A 6 61.18 -23.44 30.97
CA LEU A 6 59.85 -23.47 30.36
C LEU A 6 59.46 -22.59 29.15
N PHE A 7 59.00 -23.31 28.13
CA PHE A 7 58.07 -22.85 27.10
C PHE A 7 56.66 -22.68 27.69
N THR A 8 56.06 -21.52 27.47
CA THR A 8 54.62 -21.22 27.45
C THR A 8 54.44 -20.20 26.32
N GLY A 9 53.56 -20.29 25.35
CA GLY A 9 52.32 -21.04 25.19
C GLY A 9 51.38 -20.14 24.39
N LEU A 10 50.70 -20.72 23.40
CA LEU A 10 49.61 -20.18 22.57
C LEU A 10 49.94 -19.10 21.52
N ALA A 11 50.01 -19.56 20.26
CA ALA A 11 49.68 -18.75 19.10
C ALA A 11 48.16 -18.54 19.04
N ALA A 12 47.72 -17.28 19.05
CA ALA A 12 46.33 -16.93 18.79
C ALA A 12 46.08 -16.92 17.28
N ILE A 13 45.34 -17.91 16.77
CA ILE A 13 44.75 -17.85 15.43
C ILE A 13 43.31 -17.39 15.62
N GLY A 14 43.09 -16.07 15.47
CA GLY A 14 41.75 -15.51 15.39
C GLY A 14 41.25 -15.61 13.94
N PHE A 15 40.39 -16.58 13.65
CA PHE A 15 39.67 -16.67 12.38
C PHE A 15 38.28 -16.06 12.58
N THR A 16 38.09 -14.82 12.15
CA THR A 16 36.76 -14.19 12.11
C THR A 16 36.10 -14.49 10.77
N VAL A 17 35.17 -15.43 10.78
CA VAL A 17 34.18 -15.59 9.70
C VAL A 17 32.95 -14.82 10.13
N LEU A 18 32.79 -13.60 9.60
CA LEU A 18 31.49 -12.94 9.57
C LEU A 18 30.74 -13.48 8.35
N LEU A 19 30.02 -14.59 8.55
CA LEU A 19 28.92 -14.96 7.66
C LEU A 19 27.79 -13.95 7.91
N GLY A 20 27.90 -12.79 7.26
CA GLY A 20 26.77 -11.90 7.04
C GLY A 20 25.80 -12.58 6.10
N GLY A 21 24.98 -13.48 6.63
CA GLY A 21 23.79 -13.94 5.93
C GLY A 21 22.88 -12.73 5.77
N ALA A 22 22.89 -12.11 4.59
CA ALA A 22 21.75 -11.32 4.18
C ALA A 22 20.54 -12.25 4.28
N ALA A 23 19.67 -11.99 5.24
CA ALA A 23 18.35 -12.58 5.22
C ALA A 23 17.80 -12.23 3.83
N LEU A 24 17.59 -13.24 2.99
CA LEU A 24 16.77 -13.08 1.81
C LEU A 24 15.39 -12.74 2.36
N SER A 25 15.10 -11.44 2.51
CA SER A 25 13.75 -10.97 2.77
C SER A 25 12.91 -11.59 1.66
N GLY A 26 12.01 -12.51 2.03
CA GLY A 26 11.07 -13.05 1.06
C GLY A 26 10.42 -11.86 0.36
N ASP A 27 10.36 -11.91 -0.97
CA ASP A 27 9.72 -10.87 -1.77
C ASP A 27 8.31 -10.61 -1.21
N ASN A 28 8.06 -9.46 -0.56
CA ASN A 28 6.74 -9.20 0.01
C ASN A 28 5.74 -9.08 -1.15
N ARG A 29 4.73 -9.94 -1.14
CA ARG A 29 3.68 -10.04 -2.17
C ARG A 29 2.31 -9.63 -1.67
N ASN A 30 2.18 -9.40 -0.38
CA ASN A 30 0.92 -9.06 0.26
C ASN A 30 1.09 -7.67 0.84
N PHE A 31 0.24 -6.76 0.41
CA PHE A 31 0.22 -5.43 0.95
C PHE A 31 -1.18 -5.14 1.47
N HIS A 32 -1.28 -4.19 2.38
CA HIS A 32 -2.54 -3.79 2.95
C HIS A 32 -2.49 -2.34 3.41
N ALA A 33 -3.66 -1.75 3.58
CA ALA A 33 -3.83 -0.44 4.19
C ALA A 33 -5.09 -0.45 5.03
N HIS A 34 -4.98 -0.01 6.29
CA HIS A 34 -6.14 0.30 7.12
C HIS A 34 -6.46 1.78 6.93
N LEU A 35 -7.71 2.09 6.55
CA LEU A 35 -8.09 3.45 6.19
C LEU A 35 -8.96 4.06 7.28
N SER A 36 -8.65 5.29 7.70
CA SER A 36 -9.43 6.06 8.67
C SER A 36 -9.42 7.55 8.32
N GLY A 37 -10.28 8.33 8.98
CA GLY A 37 -10.27 9.80 8.87
C GLY A 37 -9.09 10.47 9.57
N ASP A 38 -8.46 9.80 10.54
CA ASP A 38 -7.31 10.32 11.29
C ASP A 38 -6.05 10.40 10.41
N GLU A 39 -5.99 9.56 9.38
CA GLU A 39 -4.90 9.51 8.40
C GLU A 39 -5.04 10.55 7.28
N GLU A 40 -6.17 11.25 7.19
CA GLU A 40 -6.37 12.32 6.20
C GLU A 40 -5.51 13.54 6.49
N VAL A 41 -5.27 14.37 5.46
CA VAL A 41 -4.44 15.57 5.58
C VAL A 41 -5.22 16.80 5.08
N PRO A 42 -5.83 17.59 5.98
CA PRO A 42 -5.89 17.41 7.45
C PRO A 42 -6.83 16.27 7.89
N PRO A 43 -6.68 15.76 9.13
CA PRO A 43 -7.58 14.74 9.68
C PRO A 43 -9.04 15.20 9.74
N ASN A 44 -9.98 14.26 9.63
CA ASN A 44 -11.42 14.54 9.79
C ASN A 44 -12.09 13.56 10.77
N GLU A 45 -13.18 13.99 11.41
CA GLU A 45 -13.85 13.25 12.50
C GLU A 45 -14.85 12.17 12.01
N THR A 46 -14.62 11.54 10.86
CA THR A 46 -15.50 10.46 10.38
C THR A 46 -15.38 9.18 11.22
N ARG A 47 -16.47 8.41 11.26
CA ARG A 47 -16.48 7.02 11.77
C ARG A 47 -16.30 6.00 10.65
N ALA A 48 -16.17 6.46 9.42
CA ALA A 48 -15.88 5.62 8.28
C ALA A 48 -14.54 4.90 8.48
N GLN A 49 -14.47 3.68 7.95
CA GLN A 49 -13.29 2.83 8.02
C GLN A 49 -13.13 2.12 6.68
N GLY A 50 -11.90 1.77 6.34
CA GLY A 50 -11.60 0.95 5.18
C GLY A 50 -10.49 -0.05 5.43
N GLN A 51 -10.46 -1.09 4.59
CA GLN A 51 -9.36 -2.03 4.49
C GLN A 51 -9.10 -2.32 3.03
N ALA A 52 -7.92 -1.94 2.56
CA ALA A 52 -7.40 -2.39 1.27
C ALA A 52 -6.47 -3.58 1.50
N ILE A 53 -6.57 -4.58 0.62
CA ILE A 53 -5.71 -5.76 0.60
C ILE A 53 -5.26 -5.96 -0.83
N PHE A 54 -3.96 -6.14 -1.03
CA PHE A 54 -3.32 -6.33 -2.31
C PHE A 54 -2.51 -7.63 -2.34
N HIS A 55 -2.52 -8.29 -3.49
CA HIS A 55 -1.73 -9.50 -3.71
C HIS A 55 -1.06 -9.48 -5.09
N LEU A 56 0.27 -9.57 -5.13
CA LEU A 56 1.06 -9.59 -6.36
C LEU A 56 1.26 -11.04 -6.84
N GLY A 57 0.62 -11.43 -7.95
CA GLY A 57 0.79 -12.76 -8.56
C GLY A 57 2.20 -12.96 -9.14
N LYS A 58 2.80 -14.15 -9.01
CA LYS A 58 4.04 -14.53 -9.74
C LYS A 58 3.73 -14.78 -11.23
N ASP A 59 4.71 -15.25 -12.01
CA ASP A 59 4.47 -16.07 -13.19
C ASP A 59 4.69 -17.55 -12.78
N ASP A 60 3.81 -18.47 -13.18
CA ASP A 60 3.89 -19.94 -12.93
C ASP A 60 3.45 -20.63 -11.59
N THR A 61 2.48 -20.11 -10.84
CA THR A 61 1.79 -20.80 -9.73
C THR A 61 0.28 -20.64 -9.89
N ALA A 62 -0.52 -21.57 -9.36
CA ALA A 62 -2.00 -21.51 -9.46
C ALA A 62 -2.64 -20.25 -8.82
N LEU A 63 -1.84 -19.41 -8.13
CA LEU A 63 -2.26 -18.13 -7.54
C LEU A 63 -1.90 -16.91 -8.41
N ASN A 64 -1.22 -17.14 -9.52
CA ASN A 64 -0.77 -16.11 -10.43
C ASN A 64 -1.91 -15.70 -11.35
N LEU A 65 -2.38 -14.48 -11.18
CA LEU A 65 -3.11 -13.83 -12.26
C LEU A 65 -2.10 -13.07 -13.09
N THR A 66 -1.86 -13.60 -14.28
CA THR A 66 -1.55 -12.73 -15.41
C THR A 66 -2.86 -12.25 -16.02
N VAL A 67 -2.94 -10.99 -16.40
CA VAL A 67 -4.05 -10.48 -17.22
C VAL A 67 -3.47 -10.28 -18.61
N ASN A 68 -3.92 -11.07 -19.58
CA ASN A 68 -3.38 -11.09 -20.95
C ASN A 68 -1.87 -11.41 -21.05
N GLY A 69 -1.30 -12.09 -20.05
CA GLY A 69 0.13 -12.40 -19.99
C GLY A 69 0.96 -11.44 -19.13
N ASP A 70 0.39 -10.33 -18.68
CA ASP A 70 1.08 -9.36 -17.81
C ASP A 70 0.86 -9.68 -16.33
N THR A 71 1.91 -9.58 -15.50
CA THR A 71 1.79 -9.63 -14.04
C THR A 71 0.74 -8.63 -13.54
N ALA A 72 -0.13 -9.07 -12.62
CA ALA A 72 -1.16 -8.22 -12.05
C ALA A 72 -1.13 -8.17 -10.52
N LEU A 73 -1.47 -6.99 -9.98
CA LEU A 73 -1.70 -6.76 -8.56
C LEU A 73 -3.21 -6.85 -8.29
N LYS A 74 -3.66 -7.95 -7.69
CA LYS A 74 -5.06 -8.08 -7.27
C LYS A 74 -5.33 -7.19 -6.07
N TYR A 75 -6.52 -6.64 -6.00
CA TYR A 75 -6.94 -5.89 -4.82
C TYR A 75 -8.38 -6.21 -4.42
N LYS A 76 -8.65 -5.96 -3.13
CA LYS A 76 -9.99 -5.84 -2.57
C LYS A 76 -10.01 -4.64 -1.64
N LEU A 77 -10.99 -3.77 -1.81
CA LEU A 77 -11.26 -2.62 -0.96
C LEU A 77 -12.58 -2.85 -0.25
N ILE A 78 -12.54 -2.89 1.08
CA ILE A 78 -13.67 -3.07 1.97
C ILE A 78 -13.86 -1.76 2.73
N VAL A 79 -15.10 -1.31 2.89
CA VAL A 79 -15.43 -0.09 3.65
C VAL A 79 -16.54 -0.38 4.66
N ALA A 80 -16.63 0.45 5.69
CA ALA A 80 -17.69 0.40 6.69
C ALA A 80 -18.03 1.81 7.17
N ASN A 81 -19.29 2.03 7.55
CA ASN A 81 -19.80 3.29 8.08
C ASN A 81 -19.55 4.51 7.17
N ILE A 82 -19.49 4.31 5.85
CA ILE A 82 -19.26 5.38 4.88
C ILE A 82 -20.50 5.56 4.00
N SER A 83 -20.73 6.79 3.52
CA SER A 83 -21.83 7.11 2.60
C SER A 83 -21.36 7.98 1.46
N ASN A 84 -22.11 7.99 0.36
CA ASN A 84 -21.90 8.84 -0.80
C ASN A 84 -20.50 8.74 -1.41
N VAL A 85 -19.94 7.53 -1.44
CA VAL A 85 -18.64 7.27 -2.08
C VAL A 85 -18.71 7.65 -3.56
N VAL A 86 -17.76 8.46 -4.02
CA VAL A 86 -17.64 8.88 -5.42
C VAL A 86 -16.43 8.28 -6.14
N ALA A 87 -15.36 7.96 -5.42
CA ALA A 87 -14.17 7.34 -5.99
C ALA A 87 -13.27 6.71 -4.91
N ALA A 88 -12.38 5.82 -5.35
CA ALA A 88 -11.25 5.36 -4.54
C ALA A 88 -10.00 5.19 -5.40
N HIS A 89 -8.84 5.56 -4.88
CA HIS A 89 -7.59 5.62 -5.63
C HIS A 89 -6.39 5.10 -4.82
N ILE A 90 -5.33 4.73 -5.53
CA ILE A 90 -3.97 4.67 -4.98
C ILE A 90 -3.25 5.96 -5.37
N HIS A 91 -2.60 6.59 -4.40
CA HIS A 91 -1.76 7.77 -4.58
C HIS A 91 -0.30 7.45 -4.31
N HIS A 92 0.62 8.21 -4.91
CA HIS A 92 2.05 8.19 -4.61
C HIS A 92 2.40 9.35 -3.67
N GLY A 93 2.67 9.05 -2.41
CA GLY A 93 3.10 10.01 -1.41
C GLY A 93 3.46 9.31 -0.11
N ASP A 94 4.44 9.89 0.58
CA ASP A 94 4.84 9.47 1.92
C ASP A 94 3.69 9.61 2.92
N GLU A 95 3.84 8.97 4.07
CA GLU A 95 2.93 9.10 5.21
C GLU A 95 2.72 10.58 5.57
N GLY A 96 1.46 11.00 5.70
CA GLY A 96 1.10 12.40 5.97
C GLY A 96 1.32 13.40 4.83
N VAL A 97 1.75 12.95 3.64
CA VAL A 97 1.96 13.82 2.47
C VAL A 97 0.94 13.50 1.37
N ASN A 98 0.32 14.53 0.80
CA ASN A 98 -0.61 14.37 -0.33
C ASN A 98 0.15 14.14 -1.64
N GLY A 99 -0.32 13.14 -2.40
CA GLY A 99 0.32 12.66 -3.61
C GLY A 99 -0.60 12.66 -4.83
N PRO A 100 -0.06 12.61 -6.07
CA PRO A 100 -0.87 12.38 -7.27
C PRO A 100 -1.45 10.96 -7.28
N ILE A 101 -2.59 10.80 -7.97
CA ILE A 101 -3.20 9.49 -8.23
C ILE A 101 -2.30 8.70 -9.20
N VAL A 102 -2.07 7.43 -8.87
CA VAL A 102 -1.29 6.49 -9.70
C VAL A 102 -2.08 5.27 -10.15
N ALA A 103 -3.21 4.95 -9.51
CA ALA A 103 -4.15 3.91 -9.97
C ALA A 103 -5.56 4.16 -9.43
N PHE A 104 -6.57 3.69 -10.18
CA PHE A 104 -7.99 3.81 -9.81
C PHE A 104 -8.48 2.47 -9.26
N LEU A 105 -9.21 2.50 -8.14
CA LEU A 105 -9.77 1.32 -7.49
C LEU A 105 -11.30 1.25 -7.59
N ALA A 106 -11.98 2.39 -7.54
CA ALA A 106 -13.43 2.43 -7.63
C ALA A 106 -13.91 3.77 -8.22
N GLY A 107 -15.11 3.76 -8.79
CA GLY A 107 -15.74 4.93 -9.39
C GLY A 107 -15.26 5.24 -10.82
N PRO A 108 -15.65 6.41 -11.37
CA PRO A 108 -16.46 7.43 -10.70
C PRO A 108 -17.90 6.97 -10.44
N PHE A 109 -18.44 7.30 -9.27
CA PHE A 109 -19.85 7.11 -8.91
C PHE A 109 -20.55 8.46 -8.80
N PRO A 110 -21.88 8.53 -8.96
CA PRO A 110 -22.63 9.77 -8.73
C PRO A 110 -22.60 10.17 -7.24
N ALA A 111 -22.64 11.48 -6.99
CA ALA A 111 -22.81 12.03 -5.64
C ALA A 111 -24.16 11.62 -5.04
N GLY A 112 -24.25 11.60 -3.70
CA GLY A 112 -25.47 11.22 -2.99
C GLY A 112 -25.82 9.73 -3.12
N GLY A 113 -24.83 8.87 -3.40
CA GLY A 113 -25.03 7.42 -3.60
C GLY A 113 -25.51 6.63 -2.38
N GLY A 114 -25.61 7.26 -1.21
CA GLY A 114 -26.07 6.62 0.03
C GLY A 114 -25.02 5.71 0.67
N ARG A 115 -25.47 4.86 1.59
CA ARG A 115 -24.59 4.08 2.47
C ARG A 115 -23.88 2.92 1.76
N SER A 116 -22.60 2.72 2.07
CA SER A 116 -21.79 1.58 1.62
C SER A 116 -21.15 0.86 2.82
N ASP A 117 -21.36 -0.46 2.92
CA ASP A 117 -20.70 -1.34 3.90
C ASP A 117 -20.39 -2.69 3.26
N GLY A 118 -19.15 -3.15 3.42
CA GLY A 118 -18.64 -4.38 2.82
C GLY A 118 -17.69 -4.10 1.66
N ILE A 119 -17.66 -4.99 0.66
CA ILE A 119 -16.74 -4.86 -0.48
C ILE A 119 -17.20 -3.69 -1.36
N LEU A 120 -16.42 -2.61 -1.37
CA LEU A 120 -16.63 -1.48 -2.27
C LEU A 120 -16.16 -1.81 -3.68
N ALA A 121 -14.98 -2.42 -3.81
CA ALA A 121 -14.40 -2.81 -5.08
C ALA A 121 -13.43 -3.99 -4.95
N GLN A 122 -13.26 -4.72 -6.05
CA GLN A 122 -12.21 -5.72 -6.21
C GLN A 122 -11.82 -5.80 -7.69
N GLY A 123 -10.54 -6.04 -7.95
CA GLY A 123 -10.03 -6.06 -9.31
C GLY A 123 -8.57 -6.45 -9.39
N ALA A 124 -7.97 -6.17 -10.54
CA ALA A 124 -6.56 -6.38 -10.80
C ALA A 124 -5.99 -5.13 -11.49
N ILE A 125 -4.82 -4.69 -11.04
CA ILE A 125 -4.06 -3.57 -11.60
C ILE A 125 -2.90 -4.17 -12.40
N THR A 126 -2.81 -3.81 -13.67
CA THR A 126 -1.64 -4.04 -14.53
C THR A 126 -0.95 -2.71 -14.84
N ALA A 127 0.17 -2.77 -15.58
CA ALA A 127 0.85 -1.57 -16.08
C ALA A 127 -0.10 -0.64 -16.88
N ALA A 128 -1.07 -1.21 -17.61
CA ALA A 128 -2.04 -0.45 -18.39
C ALA A 128 -3.04 0.34 -17.53
N ASN A 129 -3.16 0.02 -16.24
CA ASN A 129 -4.03 0.74 -15.31
C ASN A 129 -3.30 1.88 -14.59
N LEU A 130 -1.97 2.00 -14.75
CA LEU A 130 -1.21 3.07 -14.13
C LEU A 130 -1.47 4.40 -14.83
N VAL A 131 -1.61 5.44 -14.01
CA VAL A 131 -1.93 6.80 -14.44
C VAL A 131 -1.01 7.80 -13.76
N GLY A 132 -1.15 9.08 -14.11
CA GLY A 132 -0.37 10.16 -13.51
C GLY A 132 1.14 9.93 -13.72
N PRO A 133 1.98 10.10 -12.69
CA PRO A 133 3.43 9.90 -12.80
C PRO A 133 3.87 8.48 -13.17
N LEU A 134 3.00 7.48 -13.05
CA LEU A 134 3.30 6.09 -13.45
C LEU A 134 2.66 5.70 -14.79
N ALA A 135 2.04 6.63 -15.51
CA ALA A 135 1.46 6.32 -16.82
C ALA A 135 2.53 5.80 -17.80
N GLY A 136 2.33 4.59 -18.32
CA GLY A 136 3.27 3.93 -19.24
C GLY A 136 4.49 3.27 -18.59
N HIS A 137 4.60 3.33 -17.26
CA HIS A 137 5.62 2.61 -16.50
C HIS A 137 5.24 1.13 -16.29
N PRO A 138 6.21 0.24 -16.00
CA PRO A 138 5.90 -1.13 -15.62
C PRO A 138 5.23 -1.20 -14.23
N LEU A 139 4.42 -2.23 -14.00
CA LEU A 139 3.77 -2.47 -12.69
C LEU A 139 4.79 -2.57 -11.54
N SER A 140 6.03 -2.99 -11.82
CA SER A 140 7.12 -3.07 -10.85
C SER A 140 7.43 -1.75 -10.17
N ASP A 141 7.17 -0.62 -10.82
CA ASP A 141 7.44 0.71 -10.25
C ASP A 141 6.42 0.99 -9.13
N LEU A 142 5.13 0.76 -9.38
CA LEU A 142 4.09 0.84 -8.33
C LEU A 142 4.43 -0.08 -7.16
N VAL A 143 4.80 -1.33 -7.44
CA VAL A 143 5.16 -2.30 -6.39
C VAL A 143 6.38 -1.84 -5.58
N THR A 144 7.34 -1.17 -6.22
CA THR A 144 8.51 -0.61 -5.52
C THR A 144 8.08 0.49 -4.57
N LEU A 145 7.22 1.42 -5.01
CA LEU A 145 6.67 2.46 -4.13
C LEU A 145 5.86 1.85 -2.97
N MET A 146 5.06 0.81 -3.21
CA MET A 146 4.35 0.09 -2.14
C MET A 146 5.31 -0.53 -1.12
N ARG A 147 6.41 -1.15 -1.57
CA ARG A 147 7.43 -1.71 -0.66
C ARG A 147 8.19 -0.64 0.14
N ASN A 148 8.31 0.56 -0.40
CA ASN A 148 8.95 1.68 0.27
C ASN A 148 8.01 2.43 1.23
N GLY A 149 6.73 2.06 1.27
CA GLY A 149 5.73 2.82 2.04
C GLY A 149 5.45 4.19 1.43
N GLU A 150 5.60 4.36 0.12
CA GLU A 150 5.43 5.62 -0.62
C GLU A 150 4.06 5.67 -1.34
N THR A 151 3.11 4.83 -0.96
CA THR A 151 1.76 4.83 -1.54
C THR A 151 0.67 4.69 -0.49
N TYR A 152 -0.48 5.30 -0.74
CA TYR A 152 -1.65 5.21 0.12
C TYR A 152 -2.93 5.00 -0.67
N VAL A 153 -3.93 4.39 -0.02
CA VAL A 153 -5.29 4.32 -0.54
C VAL A 153 -6.11 5.46 0.04
N ASN A 154 -6.96 6.07 -0.79
CA ASN A 154 -7.90 7.09 -0.36
C ASN A 154 -9.30 6.83 -0.94
N VAL A 155 -10.34 7.08 -0.15
CA VAL A 155 -11.76 6.96 -0.56
C VAL A 155 -12.42 8.32 -0.40
N HIS A 156 -13.04 8.80 -1.48
CA HIS A 156 -13.65 10.12 -1.57
C HIS A 156 -15.17 10.03 -1.48
N THR A 157 -15.79 11.00 -0.83
CA THR A 157 -17.25 11.08 -0.69
C THR A 157 -17.80 12.45 -1.08
N ASN A 158 -19.06 12.51 -1.50
CA ASN A 158 -19.75 13.76 -1.85
C ASN A 158 -21.26 13.55 -1.81
N ASP A 159 -21.97 14.29 -0.96
CA ASP A 159 -23.43 14.19 -0.82
C ASP A 159 -24.22 14.91 -1.93
N GLY A 160 -23.53 15.70 -2.76
CA GLY A 160 -24.09 16.47 -3.88
C GLY A 160 -24.59 17.86 -3.49
N VAL A 161 -24.36 18.31 -2.25
CA VAL A 161 -24.91 19.56 -1.71
C VAL A 161 -23.78 20.52 -1.28
N PRO A 162 -23.65 21.71 -1.89
CA PRO A 162 -22.68 22.70 -1.43
C PRO A 162 -23.07 23.37 -0.09
N PRO A 163 -22.10 23.81 0.74
CA PRO A 163 -20.65 23.66 0.58
C PRO A 163 -20.19 22.23 0.90
N THR A 164 -18.98 21.88 0.45
CA THR A 164 -18.36 20.56 0.73
C THR A 164 -17.65 20.55 2.09
N ASN A 165 -17.24 19.37 2.56
CA ASN A 165 -16.56 19.16 3.85
C ASN A 165 -17.47 19.49 5.03
N THR A 166 -18.76 19.17 4.92
CA THR A 166 -19.76 19.46 5.97
C THR A 166 -19.93 18.33 6.99
N GLY A 167 -19.35 17.15 6.72
CA GLY A 167 -19.34 16.01 7.64
C GLY A 167 -19.21 14.66 6.93
N PRO A 168 -19.37 13.54 7.66
CA PRO A 168 -19.31 12.19 7.10
C PRO A 168 -20.20 12.02 5.86
N GLY A 169 -19.62 11.48 4.79
CA GLY A 169 -20.26 11.37 3.48
C GLY A 169 -20.16 12.60 2.57
N ASP A 170 -19.40 13.63 2.95
CA ASP A 170 -19.15 14.84 2.15
C ASP A 170 -17.70 15.32 2.28
N PHE A 171 -16.74 14.47 1.90
CA PHE A 171 -15.32 14.84 1.80
C PHE A 171 -14.76 14.54 0.40
N PRO A 172 -14.92 15.47 -0.57
CA PRO A 172 -14.46 15.23 -1.94
C PRO A 172 -12.95 15.09 -2.08
N GLY A 173 -12.19 15.66 -1.14
CA GLY A 173 -10.73 15.52 -1.06
C GLY A 173 -10.25 14.16 -0.53
N GLY A 174 -11.12 13.43 0.19
CA GLY A 174 -10.80 12.19 0.91
C GLY A 174 -11.54 12.13 2.24
N GLU A 175 -12.33 11.08 2.47
CA GLU A 175 -12.96 10.80 3.78
C GLU A 175 -12.11 9.86 4.63
N VAL A 176 -11.55 8.81 4.02
CA VAL A 176 -10.65 7.87 4.69
C VAL A 176 -9.40 7.58 3.87
N ARG A 177 -8.25 7.61 4.54
CA ARG A 177 -6.91 7.37 3.97
C ARG A 177 -6.18 6.30 4.77
N GLY A 178 -5.27 5.56 4.12
CA GLY A 178 -4.37 4.62 4.79
C GLY A 178 -3.13 4.34 3.95
N GLN A 179 -1.96 4.42 4.58
CA GLN A 179 -0.68 4.08 3.95
C GLN A 179 -0.62 2.57 3.63
N ILE A 180 0.00 2.21 2.51
CA ILE A 180 0.16 0.82 2.09
C ILE A 180 1.48 0.26 2.63
N GLU A 181 1.42 -0.91 3.27
CA GLU A 181 2.54 -1.69 3.80
C GLU A 181 2.43 -3.20 3.51
#